data_AF-A0ABD5TJL0-F1
#
_entry.id   AF-A0ABD5TJL0-F1
#
_cell.length_a   1.000
_cell.length_b   1.000
_cell.length_c   1.000
_cell.angle_alpha   90.00
_cell.angle_beta   90.00
_cell.angle_gamma   90.00
#
_symmetry.space_group_name_H-M   'P 1'
#
loop_
_entity.id
_entity.type
_entity.pdbx_description
1 polymer ?
#
loop_
_entity_poly.entity_id
_entity_poly.type
_entity_poly.pdbx_seq_one_letter_code
_entity_poly.pdbx_strand_id
1 'polypeptide(L)'
;MSAPPDTFGTYLADTESIVDAGTGRLVDGEASTEGEIGVTDRRLLFVSDETGFVDVRYDQICSIRSESRERLTPRGIGVRLFAVSGALLAALALLLQAVVTPTGRGSLLAVVAVGGFAVAEAVRRTGVDVDWSAVVDALRNADPSLGDGAIRHRWETEYVYARVVLLIGAGVLGALASVGLLVVTGRPLAFALTFVALGGLAAADHGVRAVRRLERRGEGRRTVRTVTIHLVGGQDTTLHLEPTDRIDRVLSRASTTDLPDRHDGPVPGDLEVSRS
;
A
#
# COMPACT_ATOMS: atom_id res chain seq x y z
N MET A 1 -31.23 3.46 -4.51
CA MET A 1 -30.91 4.80 -3.97
C MET A 1 -31.10 4.70 -2.48
N SER A 2 -30.02 4.81 -1.70
CA SER A 2 -30.17 4.99 -0.25
C SER A 2 -30.71 6.39 -0.02
N ALA A 3 -31.74 6.55 0.80
CA ALA A 3 -32.23 7.86 1.17
C ALA A 3 -31.08 8.65 1.81
N PRO A 4 -30.90 9.95 1.49
CA PRO A 4 -29.94 10.77 2.19
C PRO A 4 -30.31 10.81 3.69
N PRO A 5 -29.31 10.91 4.58
CA PRO A 5 -29.57 11.02 6.01
C PRO A 5 -30.45 12.25 6.30
N ASP A 6 -31.43 12.10 7.20
CA ASP A 6 -32.43 13.13 7.55
C ASP A 6 -31.82 14.44 8.07
N THR A 7 -30.53 14.43 8.41
CA THR A 7 -29.77 15.55 9.01
C THR A 7 -29.76 16.80 8.14
N PHE A 8 -29.71 16.65 6.80
CA PHE A 8 -29.63 17.78 5.89
C PHE A 8 -30.95 18.54 5.72
N GLY A 9 -32.10 17.90 6.00
CA GLY A 9 -33.43 18.47 5.71
C GLY A 9 -33.67 19.83 6.38
N THR A 10 -33.08 20.05 7.56
CA THR A 10 -33.20 21.30 8.32
C THR A 10 -32.43 22.47 7.69
N TYR A 11 -31.45 22.19 6.81
CA TYR A 11 -30.53 23.19 6.26
C TYR A 11 -30.78 23.51 4.78
N LEU A 12 -31.66 22.76 4.11
CA LEU A 12 -32.01 22.94 2.71
C LEU A 12 -33.12 24.00 2.56
N ALA A 13 -33.02 24.81 1.52
CA ALA A 13 -34.16 25.63 1.09
C ALA A 13 -35.24 24.75 0.44
N ASP A 14 -36.49 25.23 0.42
CA ASP A 14 -37.66 24.47 -0.12
C ASP A 14 -37.48 23.99 -1.57
N THR A 15 -36.65 24.67 -2.36
CA THR A 15 -36.35 24.32 -3.77
C THR A 15 -34.98 23.67 -3.97
N GLU A 16 -34.18 23.56 -2.90
CA GLU A 16 -32.82 23.01 -2.96
C GLU A 16 -32.88 21.49 -2.80
N SER A 17 -32.07 20.78 -3.59
CA SER A 17 -32.06 19.31 -3.56
C SER A 17 -30.65 18.76 -3.38
N ILE A 18 -30.54 17.69 -2.59
CA ILE A 18 -29.29 16.96 -2.43
C ILE A 18 -29.05 16.15 -3.70
N VAL A 19 -27.95 16.46 -4.38
CA VAL A 19 -27.46 15.70 -5.53
C VAL A 19 -26.73 14.44 -5.05
N ASP A 20 -25.90 14.60 -4.01
CA ASP A 20 -25.15 13.49 -3.41
C ASP A 20 -24.82 13.77 -1.95
N ALA A 21 -24.65 12.73 -1.15
CA ALA A 21 -24.29 12.85 0.26
C ALA A 21 -23.37 11.70 0.69
N GLY A 22 -22.60 11.95 1.74
CA GLY A 22 -21.62 11.01 2.26
C GLY A 22 -20.95 11.56 3.51
N THR A 23 -19.85 10.95 3.91
CA THR A 23 -19.19 11.24 5.18
C THR A 23 -17.75 11.66 4.94
N GLY A 24 -17.27 12.57 5.78
CA GLY A 24 -15.89 13.01 5.69
C GLY A 24 -15.47 13.80 6.90
N ARG A 25 -14.33 14.46 6.74
CA ARG A 25 -13.70 15.22 7.81
C ARG A 25 -13.29 16.59 7.31
N LEU A 26 -13.74 17.61 8.01
CA LEU A 26 -13.33 18.99 7.80
C LEU A 26 -12.04 19.24 8.59
N VAL A 27 -11.01 19.69 7.91
CA VAL A 27 -9.75 20.13 8.53
C VAL A 27 -9.64 21.63 8.40
N ASP A 28 -9.65 22.30 9.56
CA ASP A 28 -9.47 23.74 9.69
C ASP A 28 -8.31 24.00 10.65
N GLY A 29 -7.15 24.37 10.09
CA GLY A 29 -5.89 24.48 10.84
C GLY A 29 -5.48 23.14 11.47
N GLU A 30 -5.39 23.11 12.81
CA GLU A 30 -5.07 21.89 13.58
C GLU A 30 -6.32 21.08 13.99
N ALA A 31 -7.52 21.67 13.85
CA ALA A 31 -8.77 21.01 14.20
C ALA A 31 -9.24 20.10 13.06
N SER A 32 -9.80 18.95 13.41
CA SER A 32 -10.19 17.93 12.45
C SER A 32 -11.50 17.29 12.91
N THR A 33 -12.60 17.70 12.28
CA THR A 33 -13.96 17.37 12.73
C THR A 33 -14.64 16.41 11.76
N GLU A 34 -15.22 15.32 12.28
CA GLU A 34 -16.02 14.39 11.46
C GLU A 34 -17.43 14.92 11.23
N GLY A 35 -17.98 14.67 10.04
CA GLY A 35 -19.31 15.14 9.67
C GLY A 35 -19.83 14.57 8.35
N GLU A 36 -21.07 14.91 8.03
CA GLU A 36 -21.72 14.57 6.77
C GLU A 36 -21.47 15.67 5.74
N ILE A 37 -21.11 15.27 4.52
CA ILE A 37 -20.90 16.16 3.38
C ILE A 37 -22.07 16.00 2.43
N GLY A 38 -22.77 17.09 2.16
CA GLY A 38 -23.86 17.17 1.20
C GLY A 38 -23.44 18.01 0.00
N VAL A 39 -23.67 17.49 -1.20
CA VAL A 39 -23.55 18.24 -2.45
C VAL A 39 -24.96 18.56 -2.91
N THR A 40 -25.33 19.84 -3.00
CA THR A 40 -26.62 20.27 -3.52
C THR A 40 -26.50 20.79 -4.94
N ASP A 41 -27.60 21.20 -5.53
CA ASP A 41 -27.60 21.90 -6.82
C ASP A 41 -27.05 23.34 -6.74
N ARG A 42 -26.79 23.86 -5.52
CA ARG A 42 -26.41 25.27 -5.29
C ARG A 42 -25.14 25.47 -4.46
N ARG A 43 -24.81 24.53 -3.58
CA ARG A 43 -23.71 24.67 -2.61
C ARG A 43 -23.21 23.32 -2.10
N LEU A 44 -22.06 23.36 -1.47
CA LEU A 44 -21.53 22.28 -0.64
C LEU A 44 -21.90 22.56 0.81
N LEU A 45 -22.37 21.50 1.48
CA LEU A 45 -22.75 21.51 2.88
C LEU A 45 -21.83 20.56 3.64
N PHE A 46 -21.33 20.98 4.78
CA PHE A 46 -20.70 20.10 5.77
C PHE A 46 -21.44 20.27 7.10
N VAL A 47 -21.99 19.17 7.61
CA VAL A 47 -22.76 19.14 8.85
C VAL A 47 -22.00 18.29 9.85
N SER A 48 -21.66 18.86 11.00
CA SER A 48 -21.05 18.13 12.12
C SER A 48 -21.75 18.49 13.42
N ASP A 49 -21.85 17.52 14.32
CA ASP A 49 -22.38 17.75 15.66
C ASP A 49 -21.48 18.67 16.51
N GLU A 50 -20.17 18.75 16.21
CA GLU A 50 -19.20 19.48 17.01
C GLU A 50 -19.00 20.92 16.52
N THR A 51 -18.75 21.11 15.23
CA THR A 51 -18.48 22.43 14.63
C THR A 51 -19.72 23.08 14.04
N GLY A 52 -20.85 22.38 14.02
CA GLY A 52 -22.09 22.83 13.42
C GLY A 52 -22.08 22.73 11.90
N PHE A 53 -22.54 23.78 11.25
CA PHE A 53 -22.87 23.81 9.84
C PHE A 53 -21.91 24.71 9.06
N VAL A 54 -21.29 24.17 8.01
CA VAL A 54 -20.48 24.93 7.06
C VAL A 54 -21.16 24.90 5.70
N ASP A 55 -21.42 26.10 5.19
CA ASP A 55 -22.01 26.40 3.89
C ASP A 55 -20.90 26.95 2.99
N VAL A 56 -20.74 26.34 1.80
CA VAL A 56 -19.84 26.86 0.77
C VAL A 56 -20.61 26.92 -0.54
N ARG A 57 -20.98 28.13 -0.96
CA ARG A 57 -21.67 28.33 -2.23
C ARG A 57 -20.71 28.21 -3.41
N TYR A 58 -21.20 27.72 -4.55
CA TYR A 58 -20.36 27.53 -5.74
C TYR A 58 -19.77 28.83 -6.29
N ASP A 59 -20.44 29.97 -6.11
CA ASP A 59 -19.94 31.30 -6.50
C ASP A 59 -18.77 31.80 -5.63
N GLN A 60 -18.53 31.16 -4.48
CA GLN A 60 -17.40 31.46 -3.60
C GLN A 60 -16.19 30.55 -3.83
N ILE A 61 -16.32 29.52 -4.66
CA ILE A 61 -15.24 28.56 -4.93
C ILE A 61 -14.37 29.09 -6.07
N CYS A 62 -13.11 29.39 -5.79
CA CYS A 62 -12.11 29.76 -6.79
C CYS A 62 -11.56 28.55 -7.53
N SER A 63 -11.21 27.50 -6.78
CA SER A 63 -10.71 26.25 -7.36
C SER A 63 -10.88 25.08 -6.41
N ILE A 64 -11.01 23.89 -6.98
CA ILE A 64 -11.10 22.62 -6.25
C ILE A 64 -9.88 21.80 -6.65
N ARG A 65 -8.94 21.61 -5.72
CA ARG A 65 -7.83 20.66 -5.90
C ARG A 65 -8.17 19.37 -5.24
N SER A 66 -7.82 18.27 -5.91
CA SER A 66 -8.09 16.96 -5.39
C SER A 66 -6.88 16.06 -5.50
N GLU A 67 -6.39 15.61 -4.36
CA GLU A 67 -5.23 14.73 -4.24
C GLU A 67 -5.65 13.40 -3.63
N SER A 68 -5.36 12.31 -4.34
CA SER A 68 -5.54 10.97 -3.84
C SER A 68 -4.24 10.50 -3.20
N ARG A 69 -4.28 10.18 -1.90
CA ARG A 69 -3.13 9.67 -1.17
C ARG A 69 -3.42 8.28 -0.62
N GLU A 70 -2.58 7.31 -0.97
CA GLU A 70 -2.65 5.98 -0.36
C GLU A 70 -2.07 6.03 1.05
N ARG A 71 -2.87 5.66 2.05
CA ARG A 71 -2.42 5.43 3.43
C ARG A 71 -2.43 3.94 3.73
N LEU A 72 -1.40 3.43 4.40
CA LEU A 72 -1.39 2.06 4.88
C LEU A 72 -2.39 1.90 6.01
N THR A 73 -3.22 0.85 5.95
CA THR A 73 -4.11 0.51 7.06
C THR A 73 -3.27 -0.05 8.23
N PRO A 74 -3.73 0.08 9.50
CA PRO A 74 -3.03 -0.53 10.64
C PRO A 74 -2.76 -2.03 10.45
N ARG A 75 -3.72 -2.73 9.82
CA ARG A 75 -3.57 -4.14 9.42
C ARG A 75 -2.50 -4.34 8.36
N GLY A 76 -2.45 -3.47 7.34
CA GLY A 76 -1.39 -3.46 6.33
C GLY A 76 0.00 -3.23 6.93
N ILE A 77 0.12 -2.33 7.91
CA ILE A 77 1.36 -2.08 8.66
C ILE A 77 1.77 -3.31 9.46
N GLY A 78 0.86 -3.90 10.24
CA GLY A 78 1.17 -5.06 11.08
C GLY A 78 1.67 -6.26 10.29
N VAL A 79 1.07 -6.55 9.13
CA VAL A 79 1.49 -7.67 8.28
C VAL A 79 2.84 -7.40 7.61
N ARG A 80 3.13 -6.15 7.21
CA ARG A 80 4.45 -5.77 6.68
C ARG A 80 5.53 -5.86 7.75
N LEU A 81 5.24 -5.40 8.98
CA LEU A 81 6.14 -5.54 10.12
C LEU A 81 6.44 -7.00 10.42
N PHE A 82 5.44 -7.89 10.37
CA PHE A 82 5.64 -9.33 10.54
C PHE A 82 6.54 -9.94 9.45
N ALA A 83 6.37 -9.50 8.20
CA ALA A 83 7.23 -9.94 7.10
C ALA A 83 8.70 -9.51 7.33
N VAL A 84 8.91 -8.24 7.68
CA VAL A 84 10.23 -7.66 7.92
C VAL A 84 10.88 -8.28 9.16
N SER A 85 10.14 -8.47 10.25
CA SER A 85 10.68 -9.07 11.47
C SER A 85 11.08 -10.53 11.27
N GLY A 86 10.31 -11.31 10.50
CA GLY A 86 10.69 -12.65 10.09
C GLY A 86 12.00 -12.67 9.29
N ALA A 87 12.16 -11.75 8.32
CA ALA A 87 13.36 -11.66 7.50
C ALA A 87 14.59 -11.24 8.32
N LEU A 88 14.43 -10.26 9.22
CA LEU A 88 15.48 -9.83 10.14
C LEU A 88 15.90 -10.94 11.10
N LEU A 89 14.94 -11.69 11.65
CA LEU A 89 15.22 -12.83 12.52
C LEU A 89 15.99 -13.93 11.79
N ALA A 90 15.64 -14.20 10.51
CA ALA A 90 16.39 -15.14 9.69
C ALA A 90 17.83 -14.67 9.42
N ALA A 91 18.01 -13.40 9.04
CA ALA A 91 19.33 -12.83 8.81
C ALA A 91 20.20 -12.84 10.08
N LEU A 92 19.61 -12.46 11.23
CA LEU A 92 20.31 -12.47 12.52
C LEU A 92 20.75 -13.89 12.91
N ALA A 93 19.89 -14.90 12.71
CA ALA A 93 20.24 -16.28 12.99
C ALA A 93 21.43 -16.77 12.13
N LEU A 94 21.43 -16.44 10.84
CA LEU A 94 22.55 -16.75 9.93
C LEU A 94 23.85 -16.03 10.33
N LEU A 95 23.76 -14.76 10.74
CA LEU A 95 24.93 -14.00 11.22
C LEU A 95 25.49 -14.60 12.51
N LEU A 96 24.63 -14.92 13.48
CA LEU A 96 25.05 -15.60 14.71
C LEU A 96 25.66 -16.96 14.41
N GLN A 97 25.17 -17.66 13.39
CA GLN A 97 25.72 -18.93 12.97
C GLN A 97 27.16 -18.80 12.47
N ALA A 98 27.48 -17.75 11.72
CA ALA A 98 28.85 -17.46 11.30
C ALA A 98 29.80 -17.20 12.50
N VAL A 99 29.31 -16.60 13.57
CA VAL A 99 30.07 -16.39 14.82
C VAL A 99 30.28 -17.71 15.57
N VAL A 100 29.23 -18.54 15.64
CA VAL A 100 29.24 -19.82 16.38
C VAL A 100 29.98 -20.91 15.63
N THR A 101 30.13 -20.82 14.31
CA THR A 101 30.90 -21.78 13.51
C THR A 101 31.96 -21.05 12.68
N PRO A 102 33.05 -20.57 13.31
CA PRO A 102 34.07 -19.78 12.62
C PRO A 102 34.86 -20.62 11.59
N THR A 103 34.77 -21.95 11.66
CA THR A 103 35.29 -22.81 10.62
C THR A 103 34.42 -22.66 9.37
N GLY A 104 35.02 -22.26 8.24
CA GLY A 104 34.28 -22.00 6.99
C GLY A 104 33.37 -23.16 6.54
N ARG A 105 33.64 -24.39 6.97
CA ARG A 105 32.81 -25.58 6.73
C ARG A 105 31.44 -25.51 7.42
N GLY A 106 31.36 -25.00 8.65
CA GLY A 106 30.09 -24.88 9.38
C GLY A 106 29.15 -23.85 8.76
N SER A 107 29.70 -22.71 8.36
CA SER A 107 28.95 -21.65 7.66
C SER A 107 28.43 -22.13 6.29
N LEU A 108 29.24 -22.89 5.54
CA LEU A 108 28.79 -23.48 4.27
C LEU A 108 27.64 -24.47 4.48
N LEU A 109 27.74 -25.38 5.45
CA LEU A 109 26.67 -26.34 5.75
C LEU A 109 25.38 -25.64 6.20
N ALA A 110 25.49 -24.56 6.96
CA ALA A 110 24.34 -23.74 7.37
C ALA A 110 23.64 -23.09 6.17
N VAL A 111 24.40 -22.47 5.26
CA VAL A 111 23.88 -21.86 4.03
C VAL A 111 23.23 -22.92 3.14
N VAL A 112 23.85 -24.08 2.99
CA VAL A 112 23.31 -25.19 2.20
C VAL A 112 22.03 -25.75 2.83
N ALA A 113 21.97 -25.88 4.16
CA ALA A 113 20.76 -26.30 4.86
C ALA A 113 19.61 -25.33 4.61
N VAL A 114 19.82 -24.03 4.90
CA VAL A 114 18.80 -23.00 4.75
C VAL A 114 18.39 -22.82 3.29
N GLY A 115 19.35 -22.79 2.37
CA GLY A 115 19.12 -22.70 0.94
C GLY A 115 18.34 -23.91 0.40
N GLY A 116 18.72 -25.14 0.79
CA GLY A 116 18.04 -26.36 0.39
C GLY A 116 16.57 -26.39 0.82
N PHE A 117 16.28 -26.02 2.07
CA PHE A 117 14.89 -25.93 2.54
C PHE A 117 14.11 -24.79 1.87
N ALA A 118 14.73 -23.62 1.68
CA ALA A 118 14.08 -22.48 1.02
C ALA A 118 13.69 -22.82 -0.43
N VAL A 119 14.57 -23.53 -1.14
CA VAL A 119 14.36 -23.98 -2.52
C VAL A 119 13.29 -25.06 -2.57
N ALA A 120 13.37 -26.08 -1.72
CA ALA A 120 12.36 -27.13 -1.65
C ALA A 120 10.97 -26.54 -1.38
N GLU A 121 10.90 -25.55 -0.49
CA GLU A 121 9.66 -24.86 -0.17
C GLU A 121 9.18 -23.94 -1.30
N ALA A 122 10.08 -23.27 -2.02
CA ALA A 122 9.74 -22.49 -3.20
C ALA A 122 9.11 -23.40 -4.28
N VAL A 123 9.76 -24.52 -4.60
CA VAL A 123 9.32 -25.50 -5.62
C VAL A 123 8.01 -26.18 -5.25
N ARG A 124 7.82 -26.49 -3.95
CA ARG A 124 6.55 -27.01 -3.44
C ARG A 124 5.40 -26.06 -3.75
N ARG A 125 5.63 -24.76 -3.59
CA ARG A 125 4.58 -23.73 -3.54
C ARG A 125 4.27 -23.07 -4.87
N THR A 126 5.27 -22.72 -5.67
CA THR A 126 5.05 -22.07 -6.97
C THR A 126 4.62 -23.09 -8.03
N GLY A 127 5.03 -24.35 -7.89
CA GLY A 127 4.81 -25.37 -8.91
C GLY A 127 5.48 -25.06 -10.25
N VAL A 128 6.39 -24.08 -10.26
CA VAL A 128 7.11 -23.54 -11.43
C VAL A 128 8.58 -23.95 -11.33
N ASP A 129 9.17 -24.30 -12.47
CA ASP A 129 10.59 -24.55 -12.65
C ASP A 129 11.41 -23.34 -12.19
N VAL A 130 12.34 -23.57 -11.26
CA VAL A 130 13.25 -22.52 -10.80
C VAL A 130 14.33 -22.38 -11.86
N ASP A 131 14.36 -21.25 -12.57
CA ASP A 131 15.47 -20.89 -13.44
C ASP A 131 16.69 -20.55 -12.58
N TRP A 132 17.53 -21.56 -12.35
CA TRP A 132 18.73 -21.45 -11.52
C TRP A 132 19.76 -20.47 -12.07
N SER A 133 19.78 -20.23 -13.39
CA SER A 133 20.66 -19.22 -14.00
C SER A 133 20.30 -17.84 -13.47
N ALA A 134 19.01 -17.49 -13.43
CA ALA A 134 18.54 -16.19 -12.94
C ALA A 134 18.83 -16.00 -11.43
N VAL A 135 18.72 -17.05 -10.63
CA VAL A 135 19.04 -17.02 -9.19
C VAL A 135 20.54 -16.85 -8.97
N VAL A 136 21.36 -17.59 -9.72
CA VAL A 136 22.83 -17.49 -9.66
C VAL A 136 23.28 -16.11 -10.13
N ASP A 137 22.74 -15.58 -11.22
CA ASP A 137 23.07 -14.26 -11.73
C ASP A 137 22.66 -13.16 -10.75
N ALA A 138 21.52 -13.27 -10.08
CA ALA A 138 21.11 -12.31 -9.05
C ALA A 138 21.98 -12.37 -7.78
N LEU A 139 22.40 -13.56 -7.35
CA LEU A 139 23.37 -13.72 -6.26
C LEU A 139 24.75 -13.18 -6.63
N ARG A 140 25.16 -13.35 -7.89
CA ARG A 140 26.46 -12.93 -8.40
C ARG A 140 26.53 -11.42 -8.64
N ASN A 141 25.41 -10.82 -9.04
CA ASN A 141 25.32 -9.39 -9.36
C ASN A 141 24.71 -8.56 -8.23
N ALA A 142 24.30 -9.18 -7.10
CA ALA A 142 23.70 -8.53 -5.94
C ALA A 142 22.59 -7.53 -6.30
N ASP A 143 21.80 -7.85 -7.32
CA ASP A 143 20.74 -6.98 -7.83
C ASP A 143 19.40 -7.36 -7.18
N PRO A 144 18.83 -6.55 -6.27
CA PRO A 144 17.61 -6.88 -5.53
C PRO A 144 16.32 -6.76 -6.37
N SER A 145 16.42 -6.48 -7.67
CA SER A 145 15.28 -6.18 -8.54
C SER A 145 14.55 -7.40 -9.14
N LEU A 146 14.76 -8.63 -8.63
CA LEU A 146 13.94 -9.80 -8.94
C LEU A 146 12.53 -9.70 -8.32
N GLY A 147 11.78 -8.67 -8.71
CA GLY A 147 10.38 -8.46 -8.39
C GLY A 147 9.49 -9.04 -9.47
N ASP A 148 8.82 -10.16 -9.16
CA ASP A 148 7.54 -10.67 -9.69
C ASP A 148 7.33 -10.85 -11.22
N GLY A 149 8.21 -10.35 -12.11
CA GLY A 149 7.94 -10.24 -13.55
C GLY A 149 8.43 -11.39 -14.42
N ALA A 150 9.55 -12.03 -14.07
CA ALA A 150 10.22 -13.00 -14.96
C ALA A 150 9.63 -14.43 -14.92
N ILE A 151 8.75 -14.73 -13.95
CA ILE A 151 8.35 -16.13 -13.63
C ILE A 151 7.08 -16.58 -14.40
N ARG A 152 6.47 -15.73 -15.24
CA ARG A 152 5.05 -15.94 -15.60
C ARG A 152 4.72 -16.67 -16.91
N HIS A 153 5.63 -17.00 -17.81
CA HIS A 153 5.19 -17.68 -19.04
C HIS A 153 6.24 -18.58 -19.67
N ARG A 154 6.15 -19.90 -19.45
CA ARG A 154 6.01 -20.89 -20.53
C ARG A 154 6.00 -22.38 -20.09
N TRP A 155 5.02 -23.11 -20.63
CA TRP A 155 4.94 -24.55 -20.96
C TRP A 155 4.42 -25.59 -19.95
N GLU A 156 3.56 -26.43 -20.54
CA GLU A 156 2.77 -27.52 -19.99
C GLU A 156 3.51 -28.87 -20.07
N THR A 157 3.19 -29.74 -19.12
CA THR A 157 3.25 -31.22 -19.14
C THR A 157 4.57 -32.00 -19.07
N GLU A 158 5.76 -31.47 -19.37
CA GLU A 158 7.00 -32.32 -19.36
C GLU A 158 7.84 -32.27 -18.06
N TYR A 159 7.59 -31.33 -17.15
CA TYR A 159 8.50 -31.07 -16.01
C TYR A 159 8.01 -31.54 -14.63
N VAL A 160 7.01 -32.43 -14.58
CA VAL A 160 6.53 -33.00 -13.30
C VAL A 160 7.65 -33.81 -12.60
N TYR A 161 8.49 -34.51 -13.38
CA TYR A 161 9.58 -35.32 -12.83
C TYR A 161 10.73 -34.47 -12.30
N ALA A 162 11.16 -33.45 -13.06
CA ALA A 162 12.19 -32.50 -12.63
C ALA A 162 11.79 -31.79 -11.33
N ARG A 163 10.51 -31.41 -11.20
CA ARG A 163 9.96 -30.81 -9.99
C ARG A 163 10.04 -31.72 -8.76
N VAL A 164 9.63 -32.98 -8.88
CA VAL A 164 9.67 -33.94 -7.76
C VAL A 164 11.11 -34.23 -7.36
N VAL A 165 12.00 -34.44 -8.35
CA VAL A 165 13.43 -34.67 -8.11
C VAL A 165 14.07 -33.46 -7.44
N LEU A 166 13.74 -32.25 -7.85
CA LEU A 166 14.33 -31.03 -7.30
C LEU A 166 13.82 -30.73 -5.88
N LEU A 167 12.53 -30.96 -5.62
CA LEU A 167 11.94 -30.83 -4.29
C LEU A 167 12.55 -31.84 -3.31
N ILE A 168 12.61 -33.12 -3.71
CA ILE A 168 13.19 -34.18 -2.87
C ILE A 168 14.69 -33.95 -2.72
N GLY A 169 15.40 -33.63 -3.80
CA GLY A 169 16.84 -33.39 -3.80
C GLY A 169 17.23 -32.22 -2.90
N ALA A 170 16.58 -31.07 -3.05
CA ALA A 170 16.86 -29.89 -2.21
C ALA A 170 16.49 -30.12 -0.74
N GLY A 171 15.36 -30.81 -0.48
CA GLY A 171 14.94 -31.14 0.89
C GLY A 171 15.88 -32.14 1.57
N VAL A 172 16.27 -33.21 0.88
CA VAL A 172 17.22 -34.21 1.39
C VAL A 172 18.59 -33.58 1.60
N LEU A 173 19.08 -32.77 0.66
CA LEU A 173 20.36 -32.09 0.78
C LEU A 173 20.36 -31.08 1.94
N GLY A 174 19.25 -30.37 2.16
CA GLY A 174 19.05 -29.50 3.32
C GLY A 174 19.10 -30.28 4.64
N ALA A 175 18.37 -31.39 4.73
CA ALA A 175 18.35 -32.25 5.91
C ALA A 175 19.73 -32.86 6.20
N LEU A 176 20.42 -33.38 5.18
CA LEU A 176 21.77 -33.91 5.30
C LEU A 176 22.77 -32.84 5.74
N ALA A 177 22.66 -31.62 5.23
CA ALA A 177 23.50 -30.51 5.65
C ALA A 177 23.24 -30.10 7.12
N SER A 178 21.99 -30.14 7.59
CA SER A 178 21.67 -29.88 9.01
C SER A 178 22.21 -30.97 9.94
N VAL A 179 22.08 -32.25 9.56
CA VAL A 179 22.67 -33.36 10.33
C VAL A 179 24.20 -33.27 10.31
N GLY A 180 24.78 -33.02 9.14
CA GLY A 180 26.22 -32.80 8.96
C GLY A 180 26.73 -31.64 9.80
N LEU A 181 25.98 -30.54 9.89
CA LEU A 181 26.31 -29.40 10.75
C LEU A 181 26.39 -29.83 12.22
N LEU A 182 25.41 -30.58 12.73
CA LEU A 182 25.40 -31.05 14.11
C LEU A 182 26.58 -31.99 14.39
N VAL A 183 26.84 -32.95 13.49
CA VAL A 183 27.91 -33.95 13.63
C VAL A 183 29.30 -33.32 13.52
N VAL A 184 29.52 -32.43 12.53
CA VAL A 184 30.84 -31.83 12.25
C VAL A 184 31.20 -30.77 13.29
N THR A 185 30.23 -29.98 13.75
CA THR A 185 30.51 -28.89 14.68
C THR A 185 30.40 -29.31 16.14
N GLY A 186 29.62 -30.37 16.44
CA GLY A 186 29.29 -30.78 17.81
C GLY A 186 28.54 -29.69 18.60
N ARG A 187 28.00 -28.67 17.92
CA ARG A 187 27.41 -27.48 18.54
C ARG A 187 25.90 -27.49 18.36
N PRO A 188 25.11 -27.90 19.39
CA PRO A 188 23.66 -27.92 19.29
C PRO A 188 23.06 -26.51 19.05
N LEU A 189 23.78 -25.47 19.47
CA LEU A 189 23.38 -24.09 19.23
C LEU A 189 23.40 -23.71 17.74
N ALA A 190 24.37 -24.20 16.95
CA ALA A 190 24.40 -23.96 15.51
C ALA A 190 23.23 -24.66 14.80
N PHE A 191 22.88 -25.87 15.26
CA PHE A 191 21.69 -26.57 14.80
C PHE A 191 20.42 -25.78 15.13
N ALA A 192 20.24 -25.32 16.38
CA ALA A 192 19.10 -24.51 16.78
C ALA A 192 18.96 -23.22 15.96
N LEU A 193 20.06 -22.49 15.72
CA LEU A 193 20.07 -21.29 14.88
C LEU A 193 19.59 -21.55 13.45
N THR A 194 19.86 -22.74 12.90
CA THR A 194 19.35 -23.15 11.57
C THR A 194 17.82 -23.17 11.56
N PHE A 195 17.19 -23.72 12.61
CA PHE A 195 15.72 -23.74 12.73
C PHE A 195 15.14 -22.36 12.98
N VAL A 196 15.83 -21.51 13.75
CA VAL A 196 15.45 -20.10 13.92
C VAL A 196 15.46 -19.39 12.57
N ALA A 197 16.48 -19.62 11.74
CA ALA A 197 16.55 -19.06 10.40
C ALA A 197 15.40 -19.52 9.50
N LEU A 198 15.08 -20.82 9.51
CA LEU A 198 13.95 -21.39 8.77
C LEU A 198 12.61 -20.84 9.26
N GLY A 199 12.42 -20.72 10.57
CA GLY A 199 11.23 -20.13 11.17
C GLY A 199 11.05 -18.67 10.78
N GLY A 200 12.14 -17.88 10.80
CA GLY A 200 12.15 -16.50 10.33
C GLY A 200 11.77 -16.37 8.85
N LEU A 201 12.35 -17.21 7.97
CA LEU A 201 12.00 -17.23 6.55
C LEU A 201 10.53 -17.62 6.32
N ALA A 202 10.02 -18.61 7.05
CA ALA A 202 8.62 -19.03 6.96
C ALA A 202 7.67 -17.90 7.41
N ALA A 203 8.01 -17.18 8.48
CA ALA A 203 7.25 -16.02 8.95
C ALA A 203 7.30 -14.87 7.94
N ALA A 204 8.49 -14.57 7.39
CA ALA A 204 8.69 -13.53 6.38
C ALA A 204 7.81 -13.77 5.15
N ASP A 205 7.88 -14.98 4.62
CA ASP A 205 7.08 -15.39 3.47
C ASP A 205 5.57 -15.37 3.77
N HIS A 206 5.15 -15.86 4.93
CA HIS A 206 3.74 -15.79 5.34
C HIS A 206 3.26 -14.33 5.40
N GLY A 207 4.10 -13.45 5.96
CA GLY A 207 3.87 -12.01 5.98
C GLY A 207 3.73 -11.42 4.58
N VAL A 208 4.68 -11.67 3.67
CA VAL A 208 4.63 -11.21 2.27
C VAL A 208 3.34 -11.68 1.58
N ARG A 209 2.91 -12.92 1.79
CA ARG A 209 1.64 -13.42 1.24
C ARG A 209 0.43 -12.74 1.83
N ALA A 210 0.43 -12.50 3.13
CA ALA A 210 -0.64 -11.77 3.78
C ALA A 210 -0.70 -10.32 3.25
N VAL A 211 0.43 -9.67 2.98
CA VAL A 211 0.47 -8.36 2.30
C VAL A 211 -0.17 -8.46 0.92
N ARG A 212 0.27 -9.40 0.08
CA ARG A 212 -0.30 -9.58 -1.27
C ARG A 212 -1.80 -9.88 -1.24
N ARG A 213 -2.27 -10.65 -0.25
CA ARG A 213 -3.71 -10.94 -0.07
C ARG A 213 -4.49 -9.69 0.34
N LEU A 214 -3.94 -8.87 1.24
CA LEU A 214 -4.55 -7.60 1.63
C LEU A 214 -4.58 -6.61 0.46
N GLU A 215 -3.53 -6.53 -0.33
CA GLU A 215 -3.47 -5.67 -1.51
C GLU A 215 -4.47 -6.11 -2.58
N ARG A 216 -4.60 -7.41 -2.85
CA ARG A 216 -5.63 -7.94 -3.78
C ARG A 216 -7.06 -7.65 -3.35
N ARG A 217 -7.33 -7.52 -2.05
CA ARG A 217 -8.65 -7.17 -1.52
C ARG A 217 -8.86 -5.66 -1.37
N GLY A 218 -7.85 -4.83 -1.63
CA GLY A 218 -7.90 -3.40 -1.32
C GLY A 218 -7.93 -3.10 0.19
N GLU A 219 -7.66 -4.09 1.05
CA GLU A 219 -7.69 -3.95 2.52
C GLU A 219 -6.34 -3.48 3.10
N GLY A 220 -5.27 -3.60 2.32
CA GLY A 220 -3.90 -3.25 2.75
C GLY A 220 -3.58 -1.77 2.67
N ARG A 221 -4.34 -1.03 1.85
CA ARG A 221 -4.19 0.41 1.63
C ARG A 221 -5.58 1.03 1.63
N ARG A 222 -5.72 2.13 2.36
CA ARG A 222 -6.88 2.98 2.28
C ARG A 222 -6.48 4.19 1.47
N THR A 223 -7.08 4.33 0.30
CA THR A 223 -7.00 5.60 -0.41
C THR A 223 -7.71 6.64 0.48
N VAL A 224 -7.13 7.81 0.64
CA VAL A 224 -7.78 8.95 1.29
C VAL A 224 -7.69 10.07 0.29
N ARG A 225 -8.84 10.66 -0.03
CA ARG A 225 -8.88 11.76 -0.98
C ARG A 225 -8.99 13.07 -0.21
N THR A 226 -8.01 13.94 -0.41
CA THR A 226 -8.01 15.28 0.14
C THR A 226 -8.54 16.22 -0.93
N VAL A 227 -9.61 16.93 -0.64
CA VAL A 227 -10.18 17.97 -1.48
C VAL A 227 -9.93 19.30 -0.79
N THR A 228 -9.11 20.15 -1.40
CA THR A 228 -8.88 21.52 -0.92
C THR A 228 -9.70 22.46 -1.78
N ILE A 229 -10.60 23.19 -1.13
CA ILE A 229 -11.46 24.18 -1.75
C ILE A 229 -10.88 25.55 -1.40
N HIS A 230 -10.44 26.27 -2.42
CA HIS A 230 -9.95 27.64 -2.27
C HIS A 230 -11.13 28.60 -2.43
N LEU A 231 -11.38 29.46 -1.44
CA LEU A 231 -12.50 30.41 -1.46
C LEU A 231 -12.08 31.81 -1.95
N VAL A 232 -13.04 32.60 -2.43
CA VAL A 232 -12.84 33.99 -2.93
C VAL A 232 -12.26 34.94 -1.85
N GLY A 233 -12.26 34.56 -0.57
CA GLY A 233 -11.64 35.31 0.53
C GLY A 233 -10.19 34.95 0.86
N GLY A 234 -9.55 34.06 0.10
CA GLY A 234 -8.21 33.54 0.42
C GLY A 234 -8.17 32.55 1.60
N GLN A 235 -9.35 32.11 2.05
CA GLN A 235 -9.48 31.02 3.02
C GLN A 235 -9.52 29.69 2.26
N ASP A 236 -8.77 28.72 2.77
CA ASP A 236 -8.69 27.37 2.21
C ASP A 236 -9.39 26.41 3.16
N THR A 237 -10.38 25.67 2.65
CA THR A 237 -11.07 24.64 3.41
C THR A 237 -10.64 23.28 2.90
N THR A 238 -10.05 22.46 3.78
CA THR A 238 -9.59 21.12 3.41
C THR A 238 -10.57 20.07 3.91
N LEU A 239 -11.09 19.28 2.99
CA LEU A 239 -12.00 18.17 3.24
C LEU A 239 -11.27 16.86 2.99
N HIS A 240 -11.28 15.94 3.95
CA HIS A 240 -10.89 14.56 3.75
C HIS A 240 -12.13 13.70 3.52
N LEU A 241 -12.23 13.13 2.32
CA LEU A 241 -13.32 12.28 1.90
C LEU A 241 -12.88 10.80 1.94
N GLU A 242 -13.81 9.94 2.33
CA GLU A 242 -13.62 8.50 2.17
C GLU A 242 -13.90 8.08 0.71
N PRO A 243 -13.03 7.27 0.06
CA PRO A 243 -13.12 7.01 -1.39
C PRO A 243 -14.33 6.20 -1.84
N THR A 244 -15.10 5.65 -0.90
CA THR A 244 -16.31 4.88 -1.20
C THR A 244 -17.47 5.78 -1.61
N ASP A 245 -17.35 7.09 -1.41
CA ASP A 245 -18.47 7.99 -1.58
C ASP A 245 -18.59 8.44 -3.04
N ARG A 246 -19.81 8.27 -3.59
CA ARG A 246 -20.17 8.73 -4.95
C ARG A 246 -19.86 10.21 -5.17
N ILE A 247 -19.80 10.99 -4.08
CA ILE A 247 -19.38 12.39 -4.02
C ILE A 247 -18.13 12.62 -4.84
N ASP A 248 -17.19 11.67 -4.82
CA ASP A 248 -15.94 11.83 -5.56
C ASP A 248 -16.15 12.01 -7.07
N ARG A 249 -17.10 11.28 -7.66
CA ARG A 249 -17.47 11.42 -9.07
C ARG A 249 -18.23 12.70 -9.37
N VAL A 250 -18.85 13.32 -8.37
CA VAL A 250 -19.57 14.59 -8.52
C VAL A 250 -18.59 15.75 -8.39
N LEU A 251 -17.73 15.75 -7.38
CA LEU A 251 -16.69 16.76 -7.19
C LEU A 251 -15.65 16.75 -8.31
N SER A 252 -15.24 15.58 -8.81
CA SER A 252 -14.34 15.50 -9.97
C SER A 252 -14.98 16.03 -11.26
N ARG A 253 -16.30 15.88 -11.43
CA ARG A 253 -17.03 16.53 -12.54
C ARG A 253 -17.11 18.04 -12.34
N ALA A 254 -17.35 18.50 -11.12
CA ALA A 254 -17.37 19.93 -10.79
C ALA A 254 -15.98 20.58 -10.96
N SER A 255 -14.88 19.87 -10.68
CA SER A 255 -13.51 20.38 -10.86
C SER A 255 -13.03 20.34 -12.32
N THR A 256 -13.58 19.46 -13.16
CA THR A 256 -13.21 19.33 -14.58
C THR A 256 -14.07 20.22 -15.49
N THR A 257 -15.24 20.63 -15.02
CA THR A 257 -16.00 21.68 -15.67
C THR A 257 -15.26 22.97 -15.38
N ASP A 258 -14.36 23.34 -16.29
CA ASP A 258 -13.84 24.69 -16.41
C ASP A 258 -15.00 25.64 -16.12
N LEU A 259 -14.89 26.37 -15.01
CA LEU A 259 -15.76 27.50 -14.72
C LEU A 259 -15.79 28.32 -16.01
N PRO A 260 -16.97 28.54 -16.63
CA PRO A 260 -17.07 29.15 -17.94
C PRO A 260 -16.26 30.42 -17.92
N ASP A 261 -15.24 30.42 -18.78
CA ASP A 261 -14.28 31.48 -19.06
C ASP A 261 -14.85 32.81 -18.58
N ARG A 262 -14.37 33.27 -17.42
CA ARG A 262 -14.83 34.49 -16.77
C ARG A 262 -14.58 35.56 -17.81
N HIS A 263 -15.65 35.97 -18.47
CA HIS A 263 -15.63 36.93 -19.55
C HIS A 263 -14.88 38.16 -19.03
N ASP A 264 -13.63 38.32 -19.46
CA ASP A 264 -12.82 39.48 -19.18
C ASP A 264 -13.58 40.66 -19.77
N GLY A 265 -14.38 41.29 -18.91
CA GLY A 265 -14.98 42.58 -19.23
C GLY A 265 -13.85 43.52 -19.61
N PRO A 266 -14.06 44.38 -20.63
CA PRO A 266 -13.01 45.26 -21.12
C PRO A 266 -12.43 46.05 -19.95
N VAL A 267 -11.10 45.93 -19.78
CA VAL A 267 -10.31 46.76 -18.88
C VAL A 267 -10.65 48.22 -19.20
N PRO A 268 -11.21 49.01 -18.26
CA PRO A 268 -11.53 50.40 -18.50
C PRO A 268 -10.24 51.13 -18.87
N GLY A 269 -10.29 51.81 -20.01
CA GLY A 269 -9.14 52.32 -20.73
C GLY A 269 -8.24 53.22 -19.91
N ASP A 270 -6.95 53.11 -20.24
CA ASP A 270 -5.92 54.09 -19.99
C ASP A 270 -6.42 55.49 -20.36
N LEU A 271 -6.67 56.31 -19.34
CA LEU A 271 -6.83 57.74 -19.52
C LEU A 271 -5.46 58.32 -19.89
N GLU A 272 -5.31 58.65 -21.17
CA GLU A 272 -4.24 59.49 -21.70
C GLU A 272 -4.11 60.78 -20.88
N VAL A 273 -3.04 60.87 -20.08
CA VAL A 273 -2.59 62.14 -19.50
C VAL A 273 -1.83 62.90 -20.58
N SER A 274 -2.59 63.69 -21.35
CA SER A 274 -2.07 64.74 -22.23
C SER A 274 -1.32 65.79 -21.41
N ARG A 275 0.00 65.84 -21.54
CA ARG A 275 0.86 66.90 -21.00
C ARG A 275 0.86 68.10 -21.94
N SER A 276 0.43 69.25 -21.42
CA SER A 276 0.78 70.59 -21.90
C SER A 276 2.02 71.10 -21.18
#